data_AF-A0AAE2JW32-F1
#
_entry.id   AF-A0AAE2JW32-F1
#
_cell.length_a   1.000
_cell.length_b   1.000
_cell.length_c   1.000
_cell.angle_alpha   90.00
_cell.angle_beta   90.00
_cell.angle_gamma   90.00
#
_symmetry.space_group_name_H-M   'P 1'
#
loop_
_entity.id
_entity.type
_entity.pdbx_description
1 polymer ?
#
loop_
_entity_poly.entity_id
_entity_poly.type
_entity_poly.pdbx_seq_one_letter_code
_entity_poly.pdbx_strand_id
1 'polypeptide(L)'
;MTVTRQDAWTQDEDILLAEVVLRHIREGGTQLSAFEEVGKALSRTAAACGFRWNSFVRKQYQSGIELAKKQRKELRKKIGVHSANMPNTVKSISGGAADGLTIDDVIRFLEKLKHAPGHKDASDEKERLIEEVNALKEEVEKLKSENESLKKQLELTEEDYKALIEIMERARKMVVLQEDERNKKAKIQMEPNGSFEKMEK
;
A
#
# COMPACT_ATOMS: atom_id res chain seq x y z
N MET A 1 20.30 16.72 -12.88
CA MET A 1 20.39 15.26 -12.67
C MET A 1 20.83 14.63 -13.97
N THR A 2 22.03 14.05 -14.01
CA THR A 2 22.57 13.37 -15.20
C THR A 2 21.90 12.00 -15.31
N VAL A 3 21.00 11.84 -16.28
CA VAL A 3 20.37 10.55 -16.57
C VAL A 3 21.44 9.67 -17.22
N THR A 4 22.04 8.78 -16.44
CA THR A 4 22.98 7.77 -16.92
C THR A 4 22.24 6.80 -17.83
N ARG A 5 22.70 6.70 -19.08
CA ARG A 5 22.11 5.82 -20.09
C ARG A 5 22.35 4.35 -19.71
N GLN A 6 21.28 3.59 -19.54
CA GLN A 6 21.34 2.14 -19.36
C GLN A 6 21.24 1.45 -20.73
N ASP A 7 22.36 0.89 -21.21
CA ASP A 7 22.41 0.28 -22.55
C ASP A 7 22.08 -1.22 -22.56
N ALA A 8 22.22 -1.93 -21.44
CA ALA A 8 21.98 -3.37 -21.36
C ALA A 8 20.75 -3.69 -20.52
N TRP A 9 20.03 -4.76 -20.86
CA TRP A 9 18.93 -5.31 -20.08
C TRP A 9 19.42 -6.45 -19.20
N THR A 10 18.99 -6.49 -17.95
CA THR A 10 19.27 -7.60 -17.03
C THR A 10 18.14 -8.62 -17.01
N GLN A 11 18.43 -9.82 -16.51
CA GLN A 11 17.41 -10.87 -16.35
C GLN A 11 16.32 -10.46 -15.35
N ASP A 12 16.68 -9.74 -14.29
CA ASP A 12 15.72 -9.26 -13.29
C ASP A 12 14.77 -8.19 -13.86
N GLU A 13 15.28 -7.31 -14.72
CA GLU A 13 14.47 -6.34 -15.47
C GLU A 13 13.49 -7.05 -16.42
N ASP A 14 13.92 -8.13 -17.08
CA ASP A 14 13.06 -8.93 -17.95
C ASP A 14 11.97 -9.69 -17.16
N ILE A 15 12.31 -10.22 -15.98
CA ILE A 15 11.36 -10.87 -15.07
C ILE A 15 10.30 -9.88 -14.63
N LEU A 16 10.70 -8.68 -14.18
CA LEU A 16 9.78 -7.62 -13.77
C LEU A 16 8.86 -7.20 -14.93
N LEU A 17 9.43 -6.99 -16.12
CA LEU A 17 8.66 -6.67 -17.31
C LEU A 17 7.62 -7.77 -17.63
N ALA A 18 8.01 -9.05 -17.51
CA ALA A 18 7.10 -10.16 -17.74
C ALA A 18 5.97 -10.23 -16.71
N GLU A 19 6.29 -10.09 -15.43
CA GLU A 19 5.31 -10.14 -14.35
C GLU A 19 4.24 -9.07 -14.53
N VAL A 20 4.65 -7.81 -14.71
CA VAL A 20 3.72 -6.69 -14.84
C VAL A 20 2.86 -6.82 -16.09
N VAL A 21 3.43 -7.23 -17.23
CA VAL A 21 2.66 -7.41 -18.47
C VAL A 21 1.66 -8.56 -18.34
N LEU A 22 2.04 -9.69 -17.74
CA LEU A 22 1.14 -10.81 -17.51
C LEU A 22 0.01 -10.45 -16.53
N ARG A 23 0.32 -9.66 -15.49
CA ARG A 23 -0.68 -9.12 -14.56
C ARG A 23 -1.71 -8.25 -15.30
N HIS A 24 -1.27 -7.29 -16.09
CA HIS A 24 -2.17 -6.45 -16.91
C HIS A 24 -3.00 -7.26 -17.90
N ILE A 25 -2.46 -8.32 -18.52
CA ILE A 25 -3.24 -9.21 -19.40
C ILE A 25 -4.37 -9.89 -18.62
N ARG A 26 -4.10 -10.35 -17.40
CA ARG A 26 -5.04 -11.09 -16.56
C ARG A 26 -6.15 -10.18 -16.03
N GLU A 27 -5.80 -8.97 -15.61
CA GLU A 27 -6.70 -7.92 -15.12
C GLU A 27 -7.46 -7.21 -16.25
N GLY A 28 -6.99 -7.36 -17.50
CA GLY A 28 -7.61 -6.81 -18.69
C GLY A 28 -7.15 -5.40 -19.08
N GLY A 29 -6.05 -4.93 -18.48
CA GLY A 29 -5.35 -3.71 -18.85
C GLY A 29 -4.68 -3.76 -20.22
N THR A 30 -4.10 -2.63 -20.62
CA THR A 30 -3.40 -2.49 -21.90
C THR A 30 -1.90 -2.71 -21.72
N GLN A 31 -1.23 -3.21 -22.76
CA GLN A 31 0.23 -3.36 -22.73
C GLN A 31 0.94 -2.01 -22.57
N LEU A 32 0.36 -0.93 -23.10
CA LEU A 32 0.89 0.44 -22.93
C LEU A 32 0.91 0.85 -21.46
N SER A 33 -0.16 0.57 -20.71
CA SER A 33 -0.21 0.85 -19.28
C SER A 33 0.83 0.03 -18.50
N ALA A 34 0.98 -1.26 -18.86
CA ALA A 34 2.03 -2.10 -18.29
C ALA A 34 3.44 -1.57 -18.57
N PHE A 35 3.71 -1.11 -19.79
CA PHE A 35 5.03 -0.57 -20.16
C PHE A 35 5.33 0.78 -19.50
N GLU A 36 4.31 1.62 -19.28
CA GLU A 36 4.49 2.86 -18.54
C GLU A 36 4.83 2.60 -17.07
N GLU A 37 4.18 1.63 -16.46
CA GLU A 37 4.43 1.21 -15.08
C GLU A 37 5.85 0.65 -14.91
N VAL A 38 6.25 -0.30 -15.77
CA VAL A 38 7.61 -0.87 -15.75
C VAL A 38 8.67 0.19 -16.09
N GLY A 39 8.37 1.09 -17.03
CA GLY A 39 9.26 2.19 -17.39
C GLY A 39 9.57 3.09 -16.20
N LYS A 40 8.56 3.45 -15.40
CA LYS A 40 8.74 4.22 -14.16
C LYS A 40 9.58 3.45 -13.14
N ALA A 41 9.33 2.16 -12.96
CA ALA A 41 10.06 1.33 -12.00
C ALA A 41 11.55 1.14 -12.37
N LEU A 42 11.86 0.95 -13.66
CA LEU A 42 13.22 0.73 -14.15
C LEU A 42 13.95 2.01 -14.56
N SER A 43 13.33 3.18 -14.38
CA SER A 43 13.84 4.46 -14.91
C SER A 43 14.12 4.42 -16.43
N ARG A 44 13.26 3.72 -17.18
CA ARG A 44 13.32 3.57 -18.66
C ARG A 44 12.06 4.13 -19.32
N THR A 45 12.11 4.33 -20.64
CA THR A 45 10.93 4.78 -21.39
C THR A 45 9.99 3.60 -21.67
N ALA A 46 8.68 3.86 -21.70
CA ALA A 46 7.68 2.85 -22.07
C ALA A 46 7.95 2.24 -23.46
N ALA A 47 8.47 3.04 -24.39
CA ALA A 47 8.89 2.57 -25.71
C ALA A 47 10.05 1.55 -25.64
N ALA A 48 11.05 1.77 -24.78
CA ALA A 48 12.13 0.82 -24.56
C ALA A 48 11.63 -0.51 -23.94
N CYS A 49 10.74 -0.43 -22.96
CA CYS A 49 10.08 -1.62 -22.38
C CYS A 49 9.29 -2.39 -23.44
N GLY A 50 8.53 -1.68 -24.30
CA GLY A 50 7.80 -2.29 -25.41
C GLY A 50 8.71 -2.96 -26.43
N PHE A 51 9.85 -2.34 -26.78
CA PHE A 51 10.83 -2.94 -27.67
C PHE A 51 11.44 -4.22 -27.07
N ARG A 52 11.86 -4.19 -25.80
CA ARG A 52 12.41 -5.36 -25.10
C ARG A 52 11.40 -6.50 -25.01
N TRP A 53 10.15 -6.18 -24.67
CA TRP A 53 9.06 -7.12 -24.62
C TRP A 53 8.87 -7.84 -25.97
N ASN A 54 8.70 -7.07 -27.05
CA ASN A 54 8.39 -7.63 -28.36
C ASN A 54 9.56 -8.40 -29.00
N SER A 55 10.79 -7.97 -28.74
CA SER A 55 11.99 -8.58 -29.34
C SER A 55 12.43 -9.88 -28.65
N PHE A 56 12.35 -9.93 -27.31
CA PHE A 56 12.92 -11.01 -26.51
C PHE A 56 11.92 -11.63 -25.53
N VAL A 57 11.43 -10.87 -24.54
CA VAL A 57 10.70 -11.41 -23.38
C VAL A 57 9.41 -12.13 -23.78
N ARG A 58 8.64 -11.58 -24.73
CA ARG A 58 7.39 -12.19 -25.21
C ARG A 58 7.58 -13.62 -25.73
N LYS A 59 8.74 -13.92 -26.35
CA LYS A 59 9.05 -15.25 -26.88
C LYS A 59 9.35 -16.24 -25.75
N GLN A 60 10.00 -15.78 -24.68
CA GLN A 60 10.34 -16.60 -23.51
C GLN A 60 9.09 -16.96 -22.68
N TYR A 61 8.12 -16.04 -22.57
CA TYR A 61 6.95 -16.18 -21.71
C TYR A 61 5.65 -16.57 -22.44
N GLN A 62 5.75 -17.25 -23.58
CA GLN A 62 4.59 -17.60 -24.41
C GLN A 62 3.52 -18.40 -23.65
N SER A 63 3.94 -19.40 -22.86
CA SER A 63 3.04 -20.20 -22.01
C SER A 63 2.36 -19.36 -20.93
N GLY A 64 3.09 -18.43 -20.31
CA GLY A 64 2.55 -17.49 -19.33
C GLY A 64 1.49 -16.57 -19.93
N ILE A 65 1.70 -16.09 -21.15
CA ILE A 65 0.74 -15.24 -21.88
C ILE A 65 -0.57 -16.00 -22.14
N GLU A 66 -0.47 -17.26 -22.54
CA GLU A 66 -1.63 -18.12 -22.79
C GLU A 66 -2.43 -18.37 -21.50
N LEU A 67 -1.74 -18.66 -20.40
CA LEU A 67 -2.37 -18.84 -19.09
C LEU A 67 -3.06 -17.55 -18.62
N ALA A 68 -2.40 -16.40 -18.71
CA ALA A 68 -2.99 -15.11 -18.32
C ALA A 68 -4.24 -14.75 -19.16
N LYS A 69 -4.22 -15.03 -20.47
CA LYS A 69 -5.40 -14.87 -21.34
C LYS A 69 -6.54 -15.80 -20.95
N LYS A 70 -6.24 -17.06 -20.60
CA LYS A 70 -7.23 -18.03 -20.13
C LYS A 70 -7.89 -17.55 -18.83
N GLN A 71 -7.07 -17.11 -17.87
CA GLN A 71 -7.55 -16.56 -16.60
C GLN A 71 -8.43 -15.32 -16.80
N ARG A 72 -8.05 -14.40 -17.70
CA ARG A 72 -8.91 -13.25 -18.06
C ARG A 72 -10.27 -13.71 -18.59
N LYS A 73 -10.29 -14.71 -19.49
CA LYS A 73 -11.54 -15.25 -20.06
C LYS A 73 -12.42 -15.90 -18.99
N GLU A 74 -11.83 -16.66 -18.08
CA GLU A 74 -12.54 -17.30 -16.97
C GLU A 74 -13.10 -16.27 -15.98
N LEU A 75 -12.33 -15.25 -15.63
CA LEU A 75 -12.77 -14.17 -14.75
C LEU A 75 -13.94 -13.39 -15.37
N ARG A 76 -13.87 -13.06 -16.66
CA ARG A 76 -14.99 -12.42 -17.38
C ARG A 76 -16.24 -13.30 -17.43
N LYS A 77 -16.09 -14.63 -17.55
CA LYS A 77 -17.21 -15.57 -17.52
C LYS A 77 -17.88 -15.61 -16.15
N LYS A 78 -17.10 -15.58 -15.05
CA LYS A 78 -17.63 -15.53 -13.68
C LYS A 78 -18.41 -14.25 -13.38
N ILE A 79 -17.97 -13.12 -13.92
CA ILE A 79 -18.62 -11.81 -13.73
C ILE A 79 -19.85 -11.64 -14.65
N GLY A 80 -20.22 -12.64 -15.46
CA GLY A 80 -21.42 -12.57 -16.32
C GLY A 80 -21.30 -11.63 -17.53
N VAL A 81 -20.12 -11.05 -17.77
CA VAL A 81 -19.88 -10.14 -18.91
C VAL A 81 -19.66 -10.96 -20.19
N HIS A 82 -20.74 -11.22 -20.93
CA HIS A 82 -20.65 -11.72 -22.30
C HIS A 82 -20.00 -10.66 -23.20
N SER A 83 -18.74 -10.87 -23.57
CA SER A 83 -18.10 -10.05 -24.60
C SER A 83 -18.60 -10.48 -25.98
N ALA A 84 -19.68 -9.88 -26.45
CA ALA A 84 -19.70 -9.51 -27.86
C ALA A 84 -18.61 -8.45 -28.08
N ASN A 85 -17.97 -8.48 -29.25
CA ASN A 85 -16.99 -7.51 -29.75
C ASN A 85 -15.57 -7.55 -29.17
N MET A 86 -14.73 -8.39 -29.78
CA MET A 86 -13.44 -7.93 -30.32
C MET A 86 -13.67 -7.60 -31.81
N PRO A 87 -13.58 -6.34 -32.27
CA PRO A 87 -13.64 -6.05 -33.69
C PRO A 87 -12.24 -6.26 -34.28
N ASN A 88 -12.01 -7.43 -34.87
CA ASN A 88 -10.99 -7.56 -35.91
C ASN A 88 -11.56 -8.37 -37.08
N THR A 89 -12.63 -7.83 -37.66
CA THR A 89 -13.10 -8.18 -39.00
C THR A 89 -13.89 -6.98 -39.49
N VAL A 90 -13.24 -6.14 -40.30
CA VAL A 90 -13.94 -5.14 -41.11
C VAL A 90 -14.71 -5.92 -42.18
N LYS A 91 -15.92 -6.37 -41.84
CA LYS A 91 -16.93 -6.71 -42.84
C LYS A 91 -17.60 -5.41 -43.21
N SER A 92 -17.16 -4.87 -44.35
CA SER A 92 -17.85 -3.81 -45.06
C SER A 92 -19.28 -4.30 -45.34
N ILE A 93 -20.26 -3.65 -44.71
CA ILE A 93 -21.68 -3.92 -44.95
C ILE A 93 -22.09 -3.03 -46.12
N SER A 94 -21.94 -3.56 -47.33
CA SER A 94 -22.56 -3.00 -48.53
C SER A 94 -23.95 -3.61 -48.71
N GLY A 95 -24.99 -2.80 -48.53
CA GLY A 95 -26.33 -3.10 -49.06
C GLY A 95 -27.50 -2.73 -48.14
N GLY A 96 -28.13 -1.58 -48.40
CA GLY A 96 -29.49 -1.27 -47.95
C GLY A 96 -29.67 0.18 -47.49
N ALA A 97 -30.27 1.01 -48.37
CA ALA A 97 -30.90 2.32 -48.12
C ALA A 97 -30.23 3.25 -47.10
N ALA A 98 -29.50 4.25 -47.63
CA ALA A 98 -29.12 5.43 -46.86
C ALA A 98 -30.35 6.32 -46.60
N ASP A 99 -31.10 6.00 -45.55
CA ASP A 99 -31.56 7.06 -44.65
C ASP A 99 -30.46 7.16 -43.59
N GLY A 100 -29.72 8.28 -43.63
CA GLY A 100 -28.68 8.55 -42.64
C GLY A 100 -29.31 8.52 -41.26
N LEU A 101 -28.69 7.78 -40.33
CA LEU A 101 -29.04 7.79 -38.91
C LEU A 101 -29.25 9.24 -38.47
N THR A 102 -30.50 9.61 -38.19
CA THR A 102 -30.82 10.97 -37.82
C THR A 102 -30.38 11.19 -36.38
N ILE A 103 -30.11 12.44 -36.01
CA ILE A 103 -29.76 12.79 -34.64
C ILE A 103 -30.86 12.31 -33.67
N ASP A 104 -32.11 12.32 -34.13
CA ASP A 104 -33.29 11.86 -33.38
C ASP A 104 -33.29 10.35 -33.14
N ASP A 105 -32.81 9.56 -34.10
CA ASP A 105 -32.66 8.10 -33.94
C ASP A 105 -31.56 7.77 -32.91
N VAL A 106 -30.48 8.56 -32.90
CA VAL A 106 -29.41 8.44 -31.90
C VAL A 106 -29.91 8.83 -30.51
N ILE A 107 -30.68 9.92 -30.39
CA ILE A 107 -31.27 10.37 -29.12
C ILE A 107 -32.20 9.30 -28.55
N ARG A 108 -33.13 8.75 -29.36
CA ARG A 108 -34.03 7.67 -28.92
C ARG A 108 -33.26 6.43 -28.46
N PHE A 109 -32.18 6.07 -29.17
CA PHE A 109 -31.35 4.94 -28.79
C PHE A 109 -30.63 5.18 -27.45
N LEU A 110 -30.10 6.38 -27.22
CA LEU A 110 -29.45 6.76 -25.96
C LEU A 110 -30.45 6.86 -24.80
N GLU A 111 -31.65 7.39 -25.02
CA GLU A 111 -32.72 7.39 -24.02
C GLU A 111 -33.14 5.96 -23.64
N LYS A 112 -33.29 5.08 -24.63
CA LYS A 112 -33.57 3.65 -24.40
C LYS A 112 -32.43 2.98 -23.62
N LEU A 113 -31.19 3.36 -23.86
CA LEU A 113 -30.02 2.85 -23.13
C LEU A 113 -29.95 3.37 -21.69
N LYS A 114 -30.26 4.66 -21.48
CA LYS A 114 -30.36 5.29 -20.15
C LYS A 114 -31.47 4.67 -19.29
N HIS A 115 -32.57 4.27 -19.92
CA HIS A 115 -33.70 3.60 -19.27
C HIS A 115 -33.61 2.08 -19.28
N ALA A 116 -32.56 1.49 -19.86
CA ALA A 116 -32.33 0.05 -19.80
C ALA A 116 -32.15 -0.37 -18.33
N PRO A 117 -32.78 -1.48 -17.90
CA PRO A 117 -32.83 -1.88 -16.48
C PRO A 117 -31.44 -1.98 -15.84
N GLY A 118 -30.43 -2.43 -16.59
CA GLY A 118 -29.05 -2.51 -16.10
C GLY A 118 -28.38 -1.18 -15.73
N HIS A 119 -28.84 -0.03 -16.26
CA HIS A 119 -28.31 1.29 -15.85
C HIS A 119 -28.92 1.77 -14.54
N LYS A 120 -30.19 1.42 -14.25
CA LYS A 120 -30.80 1.72 -12.95
C LYS A 120 -30.19 0.85 -11.86
N ASP A 121 -30.03 -0.45 -12.13
CA ASP A 121 -29.37 -1.39 -11.20
C ASP A 121 -27.92 -0.95 -10.89
N ALA A 122 -27.17 -0.50 -11.90
CA ALA A 122 -25.82 0.03 -11.71
C ALA A 122 -25.79 1.37 -10.96
N SER A 123 -26.83 2.20 -11.10
CA SER A 123 -26.95 3.46 -10.34
C SER A 123 -27.24 3.19 -8.87
N ASP A 124 -28.14 2.25 -8.58
CA ASP A 124 -28.50 1.85 -7.21
C ASP A 124 -27.33 1.15 -6.52
N GLU A 125 -26.57 0.31 -7.23
CA GLU A 125 -25.34 -0.31 -6.71
C GLU A 125 -24.26 0.74 -6.42
N LYS A 126 -24.11 1.74 -7.29
CA LYS A 126 -23.19 2.86 -7.06
C LYS A 126 -23.58 3.65 -5.82
N GLU A 127 -24.87 3.94 -5.61
CA GLU A 127 -25.37 4.64 -4.42
C GLU A 127 -25.03 3.85 -3.15
N ARG A 128 -25.30 2.54 -3.14
CA ARG A 128 -24.96 1.64 -2.01
C ARG A 128 -23.47 1.59 -1.72
N LEU A 129 -22.64 1.49 -2.75
CA LEU A 129 -21.18 1.50 -2.60
C LEU A 129 -20.69 2.84 -2.05
N ILE A 130 -21.32 3.96 -2.42
CA ILE A 130 -20.98 5.27 -1.86
C ILE A 130 -21.33 5.32 -0.37
N GLU A 131 -22.51 4.83 0.03
CA GLU A 131 -22.90 4.74 1.44
C GLU A 131 -21.94 3.86 2.24
N GLU A 132 -21.59 2.68 1.73
CA GLU A 132 -20.64 1.76 2.37
C GLU A 132 -19.25 2.38 2.51
N VAL A 133 -18.76 3.05 1.47
CA VAL A 133 -17.48 3.77 1.52
C VAL A 133 -17.50 4.88 2.56
N ASN A 134 -18.62 5.61 2.69
CA ASN A 134 -18.75 6.65 3.69
C ASN A 134 -18.80 6.08 5.11
N ALA A 135 -19.56 5.01 5.34
CA ALA A 135 -19.63 4.32 6.63
C ALA A 135 -18.26 3.77 7.05
N LEU A 136 -17.54 3.12 6.12
CA LEU A 136 -16.19 2.62 6.38
C LEU A 136 -15.20 3.75 6.68
N LYS A 137 -15.32 4.90 6.02
CA LYS A 137 -14.48 6.07 6.33
C LYS A 137 -14.74 6.61 7.73
N GLU A 138 -15.99 6.70 8.15
CA GLU A 138 -16.35 7.12 9.51
C GLU A 138 -15.81 6.15 10.56
N GLU A 139 -15.91 4.84 10.30
CA GLU A 139 -15.37 3.81 11.19
C GLU A 139 -13.84 3.91 11.29
N VAL A 140 -13.15 4.11 10.16
CA VAL A 140 -11.69 4.31 10.14
C VAL A 140 -11.27 5.54 10.94
N GLU A 141 -11.96 6.67 10.78
CA GLU A 141 -11.66 7.88 11.57
C GLU A 141 -11.92 7.66 13.06
N LYS A 142 -13.00 6.96 13.42
CA LYS A 142 -13.29 6.61 14.81
C LYS A 142 -12.19 5.72 15.41
N LEU A 143 -11.82 4.63 14.73
CA LEU A 143 -10.77 3.71 15.18
C LEU A 143 -9.40 4.39 15.27
N LYS A 144 -9.13 5.36 14.39
CA LYS A 144 -7.89 6.15 14.41
C LYS A 144 -7.85 7.10 15.61
N SER A 145 -8.96 7.79 15.90
CA SER A 145 -9.11 8.62 17.10
C SER A 145 -8.94 7.79 18.38
N GLU A 146 -9.56 6.61 18.44
CA GLU A 146 -9.43 5.70 19.57
C GLU A 146 -7.99 5.20 19.75
N ASN A 147 -7.32 4.82 18.66
CA ASN A 147 -5.91 4.46 18.67
C ASN A 147 -5.02 5.60 19.18
N GLU A 148 -5.28 6.83 18.77
CA GLU A 148 -4.51 7.98 19.23
C GLU A 148 -4.72 8.23 20.73
N SER A 149 -5.96 8.12 21.21
CA SER A 149 -6.28 8.22 22.64
C SER A 149 -5.59 7.14 23.46
N LEU A 150 -5.67 5.88 23.02
CA LEU A 150 -5.03 4.75 23.68
C LEU A 150 -3.50 4.88 23.71
N LYS A 151 -2.89 5.37 22.62
CA LYS A 151 -1.45 5.66 22.59
C LYS A 151 -1.06 6.74 23.60
N LYS A 152 -1.83 7.82 23.71
CA LYS A 152 -1.58 8.87 24.73
C LYS A 152 -1.72 8.32 26.15
N GLN A 153 -2.71 7.47 26.40
CA GLN A 153 -2.87 6.81 27.70
C GLN A 153 -1.70 5.88 28.02
N LEU A 154 -1.21 5.13 27.03
CA LEU A 154 -0.04 4.28 27.17
C LEU A 154 1.20 5.12 27.51
N GLU A 155 1.45 6.20 26.78
CA GLU A 155 2.58 7.12 26.99
C GLU A 155 2.55 7.74 28.39
N LEU A 156 1.39 8.25 28.82
CA LEU A 156 1.21 8.81 30.17
C LEU A 156 1.47 7.75 31.25
N THR A 157 0.98 6.52 31.04
CA THR A 157 1.23 5.43 31.98
C THR A 157 2.71 5.04 32.02
N GLU A 158 3.40 5.03 30.88
CA GLU A 158 4.85 4.80 30.81
C GLU A 158 5.65 5.88 31.53
N GLU A 159 5.23 7.15 31.43
CA GLU A 159 5.82 8.26 32.19
C GLU A 159 5.61 8.09 33.70
N ASP A 160 4.40 7.74 34.13
CA ASP A 160 4.09 7.45 35.53
C ASP A 160 4.92 6.28 36.08
N TYR A 161 5.10 5.22 35.29
CA TYR A 161 5.98 4.11 35.67
C TYR A 161 7.44 4.54 35.80
N LYS A 162 7.95 5.38 34.90
CA LYS A 162 9.32 5.93 35.00
C LYS A 162 9.48 6.79 36.25
N ALA A 163 8.51 7.66 36.54
CA ALA A 163 8.51 8.48 37.74
C ALA A 163 8.48 7.63 39.02
N LEU A 164 7.69 6.56 39.04
CA LEU A 164 7.64 5.62 40.15
C LEU A 164 9.00 4.93 40.38
N ILE A 165 9.65 4.49 39.30
CA ILE A 165 11.00 3.89 39.37
C ILE A 165 12.01 4.91 39.93
N GLU A 166 11.96 6.16 39.48
CA GLU A 166 12.87 7.20 39.97
C GLU A 166 12.66 7.50 41.46
N ILE A 167 11.40 7.55 41.92
CA ILE A 167 11.06 7.71 43.33
C ILE A 167 11.59 6.51 44.14
N MET A 168 11.39 5.28 43.65
CA MET A 168 11.93 4.07 44.29
C MET A 168 13.46 4.10 44.38
N GLU A 169 14.15 4.57 43.35
CA GLU A 169 15.61 4.67 43.33
C GLU A 169 16.12 5.76 44.30
N ARG A 170 15.43 6.90 44.37
CA ARG A 170 15.71 7.96 45.37
C ARG A 170 15.48 7.47 46.79
N ALA A 171 14.38 6.76 47.04
CA ALA A 171 14.10 6.15 48.35
C ALA A 171 15.19 5.14 48.73
N ARG A 172 15.63 4.30 47.80
CA ARG A 172 16.74 3.35 48.00
C ARG A 172 18.04 4.09 48.38
N LYS A 173 18.40 5.14 47.64
CA LYS A 173 19.60 5.95 47.95
C LYS A 173 19.53 6.61 49.33
N MET A 174 18.36 7.14 49.72
CA MET A 174 18.19 7.71 51.07
C MET A 174 18.38 6.69 52.19
N VAL A 175 17.88 5.46 52.04
CA VAL A 175 18.06 4.40 53.05
C VAL A 175 19.54 4.03 53.22
N VAL A 176 20.26 3.85 52.11
CA VAL A 176 21.71 3.54 52.14
C VAL A 176 22.50 4.66 52.84
N LEU A 177 22.20 5.94 52.53
CA LEU A 177 22.87 7.07 53.18
C LEU A 177 22.57 7.16 54.68
N GLN A 178 21.36 6.77 55.11
CA GLN A 178 21.02 6.69 56.54
C GLN A 178 21.76 5.56 57.26
N GLU A 179 21.99 4.42 56.60
CA GLU A 179 22.82 3.33 57.13
C GLU A 179 24.29 3.74 57.25
N ASP A 180 24.85 4.45 56.27
CA ASP A 180 26.22 4.97 56.32
C ASP A 180 26.41 5.99 57.45
N GLU A 181 25.46 6.90 57.65
CA GLU A 181 25.47 7.86 58.78
C GLU A 181 25.37 7.15 60.13
N ARG A 182 24.54 6.11 60.25
CA ARG A 182 24.47 5.28 61.47
C ARG A 182 25.78 4.53 61.72
N ASN A 183 26.39 3.95 60.69
CA ASN A 183 27.67 3.25 60.80
C ASN A 183 28.82 4.19 61.17
N LYS A 184 28.86 5.41 60.60
CA LYS A 184 29.85 6.44 61.00
C LYS A 184 29.67 6.85 62.46
N LYS A 185 28.44 7.10 62.92
CA LYS A 185 28.17 7.45 64.33
C LYS A 185 28.54 6.30 65.28
N ALA A 186 28.23 5.05 64.94
CA ALA A 186 28.62 3.88 65.72
C ALA A 186 30.16 3.72 65.78
N LYS A 187 30.86 3.95 64.65
CA LYS A 187 32.33 3.89 64.60
C LYS A 187 33.00 5.00 65.41
N ILE A 188 32.44 6.22 65.40
CA ILE A 188 32.90 7.33 66.25
C ILE A 188 32.65 7.03 67.73
N GLN A 189 31.57 6.31 68.08
CA GLN A 189 31.25 5.95 69.46
C GLN A 189 32.07 4.75 69.98
N MET A 190 32.68 3.94 69.09
CA MET A 190 33.53 2.79 69.43
C MET A 190 35.01 3.12 69.63
N GLU A 191 35.46 4.36 69.43
CA GLU A 191 36.84 4.80 69.71
C GLU A 191 36.96 5.58 71.04
N PRO A 192 36.82 4.95 72.23
CA PRO A 192 37.34 5.51 73.47
C PRO A 192 38.65 4.79 73.81
N ASN A 193 39.77 5.34 73.32
CA ASN A 193 41.15 5.26 73.87
C ASN A 193 42.19 5.12 72.76
N GLY A 194 42.93 6.20 72.50
CA GLY A 194 44.05 6.19 71.56
C GLY A 194 44.84 7.49 71.54
N SER A 195 45.51 7.79 72.66
CA SER A 195 46.69 8.67 72.84
C SER A 195 46.76 10.00 72.06
N PHE A 196 46.62 11.11 72.80
CA PHE A 196 47.32 12.35 72.49
C PHE A 196 48.75 12.26 73.01
N GLU A 197 49.75 12.22 72.13
CA GLU A 197 51.10 12.69 72.47
C GLU A 197 51.61 13.62 71.37
N LYS A 198 51.68 14.91 71.71
CA LYS A 198 52.61 15.86 71.10
C LYS A 198 54.02 15.44 71.51
N MET A 199 54.89 15.16 70.55
CA MET A 199 56.34 15.29 70.75
C MET A 199 56.83 16.49 69.94
N GLU A 200 57.18 17.55 70.66
CA GLU A 200 58.11 18.58 70.18
C GLU A 200 59.52 17.99 70.17
N LYS A 201 60.20 18.05 69.02
CA LYS A 201 61.59 18.51 68.83
C LYS A 201 61.97 18.50 67.35
#